data_AF-A0A6M0HPF9-F1
#
_entry.id   AF-A0A6M0HPF9-F1
#
_cell.length_a   1.000
_cell.length_b   1.000
_cell.length_c   1.000
_cell.angle_alpha   90.00
_cell.angle_beta   90.00
_cell.angle_gamma   90.00
#
_symmetry.space_group_name_H-M   'P 1'
#
loop_
_entity.id
_entity.type
_entity.pdbx_description
1 polymer ?
#
loop_
_entity_poly.entity_id
_entity_poly.type
_entity_poly.pdbx_seq_one_letter_code
_entity_poly.pdbx_strand_id
1 'polypeptide(L)'
;MNAPRNMTIWDVIPDPGRAVASLLDPNFPPGPRRIPVPRRLGRTMRLFDAHPDEFPVMEAPVVAEPAPAPLDAMQRLVASGIANEYIATLGALRDPDAPFTPRSIGFPVEIRRVGGMFQPPTAPRIWQLHLSTPACAALPFVRRIEEVTGLKARWDPDFNRGMCGQWHHAVDLANDANWERLASSMEHTTPTAVARSAGIHLGYGSLSVINARRLLSAAGVAEPGTRSCPNIMPSSSSSLTMSLDGWEAVHAIEDGLVIPGNPKRSTFARVTEAGWRSLGKEPPPPPPPKPRKVKFALPAAEVAYVKDAIQAILPKGVPTYVREILYVGRVPRSKSRRLAEIVLWDGGIGRLEISGEPGAHGYRWRTTGGDGRPFHWDEAAKTWARVDEPEAD
;
A
#
# COMPACT_ATOMS: atom_id res chain seq x y z
N MET A 1 22.46 26.90 35.69
CA MET A 1 21.92 25.57 36.03
C MET A 1 20.98 25.16 34.92
N ASN A 2 21.42 24.25 34.05
CA ASN A 2 20.68 23.78 32.88
C ASN A 2 19.93 22.50 33.24
N ALA A 3 18.60 22.50 33.04
CA ALA A 3 17.78 21.30 33.12
C ALA A 3 17.96 20.44 31.84
N PRO A 4 17.91 19.10 31.92
CA PRO A 4 18.07 18.24 30.76
C PRO A 4 16.82 18.26 29.88
N ARG A 5 17.03 18.36 28.56
CA ARG A 5 15.99 18.14 27.54
C ARG A 5 15.65 16.65 27.50
N ASN A 6 14.39 16.31 27.75
CA ASN A 6 13.83 14.99 27.47
C ASN A 6 13.81 14.76 25.95
N MET A 7 14.70 13.92 25.44
CA MET A 7 14.54 13.28 24.12
C MET A 7 13.50 12.17 24.23
N THR A 8 12.32 12.39 23.65
CA THR A 8 11.35 11.31 23.40
C THR A 8 11.74 10.51 22.15
N ILE A 9 11.60 9.19 22.23
CA ILE A 9 11.91 8.15 21.22
C ILE A 9 11.11 8.24 19.89
N TRP A 10 10.45 9.36 19.59
CA TRP A 10 9.63 9.55 18.38
C TRP A 10 10.42 9.82 17.08
N ASP A 11 11.75 9.94 17.13
CA ASP A 11 12.59 10.29 15.97
C ASP A 11 13.06 9.11 15.11
N VAL A 12 12.56 7.89 15.32
CA VAL A 12 12.95 6.72 14.52
C VAL A 12 11.72 5.92 14.09
N ILE A 13 11.01 6.41 13.07
CA ILE A 13 10.17 5.57 12.22
C ILE A 13 10.87 5.48 10.87
N PRO A 14 11.37 4.30 10.45
CA PRO A 14 11.94 4.16 9.13
C PRO A 14 10.84 4.24 8.08
N ASP A 15 11.07 5.12 7.11
CA ASP A 15 10.31 5.26 5.87
C ASP A 15 10.19 3.90 5.14
N PRO A 16 8.98 3.32 5.01
CA PRO A 16 8.78 2.05 4.31
C PRO A 16 9.05 2.15 2.80
N GLY A 17 9.20 3.36 2.23
CA GLY A 17 9.58 3.58 0.84
C GLY A 17 11.08 3.49 0.55
N ARG A 18 11.96 3.45 1.56
CA ARG A 18 13.42 3.47 1.39
C ARG A 18 14.07 2.09 1.40
N ALA A 19 13.36 1.05 1.84
CA ALA A 19 13.91 -0.31 1.97
C ALA A 19 14.04 -1.07 0.63
N VAL A 20 13.40 -0.62 -0.45
CA VAL A 20 13.40 -1.33 -1.76
C VAL A 20 14.46 -0.77 -2.73
N ALA A 21 15.03 0.41 -2.47
CA ALA A 21 16.00 1.06 -3.36
C ALA A 21 17.47 0.70 -3.07
N SER A 22 17.78 -0.02 -1.99
CA SER A 22 19.15 -0.33 -1.56
C SER A 22 19.70 -1.68 -2.08
N LEU A 23 18.92 -2.44 -2.86
CA LEU A 23 19.31 -3.77 -3.37
C LEU A 23 19.88 -3.76 -4.80
N LEU A 24 20.10 -2.57 -5.39
CA LEU A 24 20.62 -2.42 -6.76
C LEU A 24 21.84 -1.49 -6.84
N ASP A 25 22.58 -1.31 -5.75
CA ASP A 25 23.87 -0.62 -5.77
C ASP A 25 25.01 -1.61 -6.11
N PRO A 26 25.69 -1.49 -7.27
CA PRO A 26 26.79 -2.37 -7.65
C PRO A 26 28.08 -2.16 -6.84
N ASN A 27 28.14 -1.20 -5.91
CA ASN A 27 29.34 -0.89 -5.12
C ASN A 27 29.29 -1.35 -3.64
N PHE A 28 28.40 -2.27 -3.28
CA PHE A 28 28.37 -2.82 -1.92
C PHE A 28 29.55 -3.78 -1.68
N PRO A 29 30.39 -3.57 -0.64
CA PRO A 29 31.55 -4.43 -0.39
C PRO A 29 31.11 -5.83 0.09
N PRO A 30 31.80 -6.91 -0.33
CA PRO A 30 31.43 -8.27 0.05
C PRO A 30 31.66 -8.51 1.55
N GLY A 31 30.59 -8.91 2.25
CA GLY A 31 30.62 -9.32 3.65
C GLY A 31 31.44 -10.59 3.92
N PRO A 32 31.72 -10.88 5.21
CA PRO A 32 32.80 -11.76 5.62
C PRO A 32 32.53 -13.26 5.40
N ARG A 33 33.66 -13.96 5.34
CA ARG A 33 33.88 -15.35 4.92
C ARG A 33 33.16 -16.38 5.77
N ARG A 34 32.78 -17.46 5.09
CA ARG A 34 32.20 -18.72 5.62
C ARG A 34 32.96 -19.24 6.84
N ILE A 35 32.23 -19.57 7.90
CA ILE A 35 32.70 -20.36 9.04
C ILE A 35 32.84 -21.83 8.59
N PRO A 36 33.92 -22.56 8.97
CA PRO A 36 34.15 -23.93 8.51
C PRO A 36 33.26 -24.93 9.24
N VAL A 37 32.72 -25.90 8.48
CA VAL A 37 32.08 -27.12 9.00
C VAL A 37 33.17 -28.10 9.42
N PRO A 38 33.19 -28.64 10.66
CA PRO A 38 34.16 -29.68 11.01
C PRO A 38 33.81 -31.00 10.33
N ARG A 39 34.79 -31.51 9.58
CA ARG A 39 34.84 -32.86 8.99
C ARG A 39 34.73 -33.93 10.07
N ARG A 40 33.79 -34.86 9.92
CA ARG A 40 33.81 -36.16 10.60
C ARG A 40 35.05 -36.93 10.15
N LEU A 41 36.00 -37.11 11.08
CA LEU A 41 37.06 -38.10 10.95
C LEU A 41 36.50 -39.44 11.39
N GLY A 42 36.54 -40.41 10.47
CA GLY A 42 36.29 -41.80 10.77
C GLY A 42 37.35 -42.33 11.75
N ARG A 43 36.90 -43.10 12.73
CA ARG A 43 37.77 -43.98 13.49
C ARG A 43 37.09 -45.33 13.62
N THR A 44 37.49 -46.23 12.74
CA THR A 44 37.29 -47.67 12.85
C THR A 44 38.11 -48.16 14.05
N MET A 45 37.44 -48.64 15.10
CA MET A 45 38.04 -49.53 16.08
C MET A 45 37.37 -50.89 15.95
N ARG A 46 38.12 -51.86 15.44
CA ARG A 46 37.89 -53.28 15.70
C ARG A 46 38.44 -53.58 17.09
N LEU A 47 37.66 -54.24 17.94
CA LEU A 47 38.04 -55.36 18.81
C LEU A 47 36.90 -55.57 19.82
N PHE A 48 36.17 -56.68 19.69
CA PHE A 48 36.15 -57.79 20.66
C PHE A 48 35.02 -58.74 20.25
N ASP A 49 35.43 -59.93 19.81
CA ASP A 49 34.55 -61.09 19.68
C ASP A 49 34.08 -61.48 21.09
N ALA A 50 32.81 -61.24 21.38
CA ALA A 50 32.11 -61.78 22.54
C ALA A 50 31.03 -62.74 22.05
N HIS A 51 31.08 -63.94 22.62
CA HIS A 51 30.27 -65.11 22.34
C HIS A 51 28.75 -64.80 22.30
N PRO A 52 27.99 -65.30 21.30
CA PRO A 52 26.57 -65.03 21.18
C PRO A 52 25.75 -66.12 21.87
N ASP A 53 25.94 -66.36 23.16
CA ASP A 53 25.05 -67.24 23.92
C ASP A 53 25.00 -66.77 25.38
N GLU A 54 23.78 -66.68 25.91
CA GLU A 54 23.44 -66.37 27.31
C GLU A 54 23.47 -64.90 27.74
N PHE A 55 22.56 -64.09 27.17
CA PHE A 55 21.93 -63.03 27.96
C PHE A 55 20.48 -63.44 28.24
N PRO A 56 20.05 -63.55 29.50
CA PRO A 56 18.64 -63.77 29.81
C PRO A 56 17.84 -62.62 29.19
N VAL A 57 16.81 -62.98 28.43
CA VAL A 57 15.79 -62.04 27.96
C VAL A 57 15.09 -61.50 29.21
N MET A 58 15.67 -60.47 29.82
CA MET A 58 14.95 -59.65 30.77
C MET A 58 13.90 -58.94 29.93
N GLU A 59 12.64 -59.38 30.04
CA GLU A 59 11.50 -58.62 29.57
C GLU A 59 11.67 -57.21 30.12
N ALA A 60 12.04 -56.28 29.25
CA ALA A 60 12.13 -54.88 29.60
C ALA A 60 10.74 -54.51 30.15
N PRO A 61 10.66 -53.92 31.36
CA PRO A 61 9.37 -53.50 31.89
C PRO A 61 8.71 -52.65 30.82
N VAL A 62 7.50 -53.03 30.43
CA VAL A 62 6.66 -52.23 29.52
C VAL A 62 6.50 -50.89 30.21
N VAL A 63 7.37 -49.94 29.83
CA VAL A 63 7.29 -48.56 30.29
C VAL A 63 6.00 -48.07 29.70
N ALA A 64 4.96 -48.00 30.55
CA ALA A 64 3.65 -47.51 30.16
C ALA A 64 3.87 -46.19 29.41
N GLU A 65 3.47 -46.17 28.14
CA GLU A 65 3.62 -45.01 27.29
C GLU A 65 2.99 -43.82 28.02
N PRO A 66 3.75 -42.77 28.34
CA PRO A 66 3.24 -41.67 29.14
C PRO A 66 2.03 -41.08 28.43
N ALA A 67 0.93 -40.93 29.16
CA ALA A 67 -0.31 -40.38 28.62
C ALA A 67 0.01 -39.08 27.84
N PRO A 68 -0.57 -38.90 26.63
CA PRO A 68 -0.24 -37.76 25.79
C PRO A 68 -0.47 -36.46 26.57
N ALA A 69 0.53 -35.58 26.53
CA ALA A 69 0.44 -34.29 27.21
C ALA A 69 -0.81 -33.53 26.74
N PRO A 70 -1.52 -32.81 27.63
CA PRO A 70 -2.67 -32.03 27.25
C PRO A 70 -2.31 -31.05 26.13
N LEU A 71 -3.13 -31.00 25.07
CA LEU A 71 -2.93 -30.05 23.97
C LEU A 71 -2.90 -28.61 24.51
N ASP A 72 -1.90 -27.85 24.09
CA ASP A 72 -1.84 -26.42 24.39
C ASP A 72 -2.95 -25.64 23.64
N ALA A 73 -3.21 -24.39 24.04
CA ALA A 73 -4.31 -23.60 23.48
C ALA A 73 -4.22 -23.46 21.95
N MET A 74 -3.01 -23.36 21.40
CA MET A 74 -2.82 -23.24 19.95
C MET A 74 -3.11 -24.56 19.24
N GLN A 75 -2.64 -25.68 19.80
CA GLN A 75 -2.93 -27.00 19.26
C GLN A 75 -4.43 -27.29 19.25
N ARG A 76 -5.18 -26.85 20.27
CA ARG A 76 -6.66 -26.96 20.29
C ARG A 76 -7.31 -26.12 19.19
N LEU A 77 -6.84 -24.89 18.95
CA LEU A 77 -7.33 -24.07 17.85
C LEU A 77 -7.08 -24.72 16.48
N VAL A 78 -5.90 -25.30 16.26
CA VAL A 78 -5.57 -26.04 15.04
C VAL A 78 -6.45 -27.28 14.88
N ALA A 79 -6.60 -28.08 15.94
CA ALA A 79 -7.44 -29.28 15.94
C ALA A 79 -8.94 -28.95 15.67
N SER A 80 -9.41 -27.79 16.13
CA SER A 80 -10.79 -27.32 15.88
C SER A 80 -11.03 -26.73 14.49
N GLY A 81 -9.98 -26.58 13.67
CA GLY A 81 -10.03 -25.94 12.35
C GLY A 81 -10.19 -24.42 12.38
N ILE A 82 -10.13 -23.77 13.55
CA ILE A 82 -10.21 -22.31 13.69
C ILE A 82 -8.92 -21.63 13.21
N ALA A 83 -7.77 -22.27 13.42
CA ALA A 83 -6.48 -21.78 12.97
C ALA A 83 -5.75 -22.87 12.16
N ASN A 84 -4.79 -22.47 11.35
CA ASN A 84 -3.76 -23.37 10.83
C ASN A 84 -2.40 -22.96 11.40
N GLU A 85 -1.38 -23.81 11.24
CA GLU A 85 -0.04 -23.55 11.79
C GLU A 85 0.57 -22.23 11.31
N TYR A 86 0.19 -21.76 10.13
CA TYR A 86 0.63 -20.47 9.60
C TYR A 86 -0.05 -19.29 10.32
N ILE A 87 -1.37 -19.29 10.45
CA ILE A 87 -2.15 -18.27 11.17
C ILE A 87 -1.74 -18.21 12.64
N ALA A 88 -1.37 -19.36 13.23
CA ALA A 88 -0.80 -19.44 14.57
C ALA A 88 0.45 -18.56 14.75
N THR A 89 1.24 -18.36 13.69
CA THR A 89 2.42 -17.46 13.73
C THR A 89 2.07 -15.99 13.61
N LEU A 90 0.93 -15.65 12.99
CA LEU A 90 0.47 -14.28 12.83
C LEU A 90 -0.32 -13.77 14.05
N GLY A 91 -0.88 -14.68 14.85
CA GLY A 91 -1.59 -14.38 16.10
C GLY A 91 -3.00 -13.84 15.91
N ALA A 92 -3.33 -13.17 14.81
CA ALA A 92 -4.69 -12.66 14.56
C ALA A 92 -5.63 -13.77 14.06
N LEU A 93 -6.70 -14.05 14.83
CA LEU A 93 -7.68 -15.09 14.50
C LEU A 93 -8.84 -14.49 13.70
N ARG A 94 -9.08 -15.04 12.51
CA ARG A 94 -10.09 -14.54 11.56
C ARG A 94 -11.43 -15.21 11.79
N ASP A 95 -12.49 -14.43 11.89
CA ASP A 95 -13.86 -14.91 11.80
C ASP A 95 -14.23 -15.17 10.32
N PRO A 96 -14.52 -16.43 9.92
CA PRO A 96 -14.85 -16.75 8.54
C PRO A 96 -16.21 -16.18 8.09
N ASP A 97 -17.11 -15.92 9.04
CA ASP A 97 -18.47 -15.46 8.78
C ASP A 97 -18.57 -13.92 8.76
N ALA A 98 -17.53 -13.24 9.23
CA ALA A 98 -17.44 -11.79 9.23
C ALA A 98 -16.87 -11.22 7.92
N PRO A 99 -17.30 -10.01 7.50
CA PRO A 99 -16.65 -9.32 6.39
C PRO A 99 -15.20 -9.00 6.74
N PHE A 100 -14.33 -8.95 5.73
CA PHE A 100 -12.92 -8.60 5.94
C PHE A 100 -12.74 -7.18 6.49
N THR A 101 -13.65 -6.26 6.15
CA THR A 101 -13.63 -4.85 6.55
C THR A 101 -14.88 -4.51 7.39
N PRO A 102 -14.72 -3.88 8.57
CA PRO A 102 -13.45 -3.44 9.17
C PRO A 102 -12.65 -4.62 9.74
N ARG A 103 -11.32 -4.53 9.67
CA ARG A 103 -10.40 -5.58 10.13
C ARG A 103 -10.58 -5.91 11.61
N SER A 104 -11.01 -4.94 12.42
CA SER A 104 -11.27 -5.17 13.85
C SER A 104 -12.41 -6.15 14.12
N ILE A 105 -13.34 -6.31 13.17
CA ILE A 105 -14.45 -7.28 13.26
C ILE A 105 -14.07 -8.56 12.53
N GLY A 106 -13.41 -8.47 11.37
CA GLY A 106 -12.92 -9.66 10.66
C GLY A 106 -11.86 -10.45 11.44
N PHE A 107 -11.12 -9.78 12.32
CA PHE A 107 -10.11 -10.36 13.21
C PHE A 107 -10.36 -9.89 14.65
N PRO A 108 -11.38 -10.44 15.34
CA PRO A 108 -11.85 -9.88 16.61
C PRO A 108 -10.98 -10.23 17.81
N VAL A 109 -10.10 -11.22 17.68
CA VAL A 109 -9.22 -11.69 18.76
C VAL A 109 -7.84 -12.08 18.23
N GLU A 110 -6.82 -11.77 19.02
CA GLU A 110 -5.43 -12.12 18.79
C GLU A 110 -4.96 -13.10 19.88
N ILE A 111 -4.29 -14.19 19.50
CA ILE A 111 -3.63 -15.11 20.40
C ILE A 111 -2.12 -14.84 20.40
N ARG A 112 -1.53 -14.67 21.60
CA ARG A 112 -0.08 -14.48 21.75
C ARG A 112 0.51 -15.35 22.83
N ARG A 113 1.78 -15.71 22.62
CA ARG A 113 2.60 -16.38 23.62
C ARG A 113 3.16 -15.36 24.61
N VAL A 114 2.99 -15.62 25.89
CA VAL A 114 3.56 -14.82 26.98
C VAL A 114 5.06 -15.05 27.05
N GLY A 115 5.83 -13.96 27.15
CA GLY A 115 7.31 -13.99 27.23
C GLY A 115 8.04 -13.79 25.90
N GLY A 116 7.31 -13.59 24.80
CA GLY A 116 7.86 -13.12 23.53
C GLY A 116 8.80 -14.12 22.82
N MET A 117 9.47 -13.62 21.79
CA MET A 117 10.31 -14.43 20.89
C MET A 117 11.59 -14.98 21.56
N PHE A 118 12.01 -14.41 22.69
CA PHE A 118 13.26 -14.75 23.37
C PHE A 118 13.13 -15.81 24.47
N GLN A 119 11.95 -16.41 24.63
CA GLN A 119 11.79 -17.52 25.58
C GLN A 119 12.49 -18.79 25.10
N PRO A 120 13.19 -19.52 25.99
CA PRO A 120 13.78 -20.80 25.63
C PRO A 120 12.72 -21.79 25.14
N PRO A 121 13.04 -22.71 24.21
CA PRO A 121 12.09 -23.71 23.69
C PRO A 121 11.44 -24.57 24.78
N THR A 122 12.11 -24.72 25.91
CA THR A 122 11.67 -25.49 27.09
C THR A 122 10.72 -24.73 28.02
N ALA A 123 10.56 -23.41 27.83
CA ALA A 123 9.65 -22.62 28.66
C ALA A 123 8.19 -22.98 28.37
N PRO A 124 7.33 -23.07 29.41
CA PRO A 124 5.92 -23.38 29.22
C PRO A 124 5.27 -22.42 28.24
N ARG A 125 4.53 -22.96 27.27
CA ARG A 125 3.78 -22.18 26.27
C ARG A 125 2.52 -21.60 26.91
N ILE A 126 2.69 -20.50 27.61
CA ILE A 126 1.57 -19.74 28.18
C ILE A 126 0.99 -18.87 27.07
N TRP A 127 -0.30 -19.01 26.82
CA TRP A 127 -1.03 -18.28 25.79
C TRP A 127 -2.00 -17.27 26.42
N GLN A 128 -2.20 -16.14 25.73
CA GLN A 128 -3.21 -15.15 26.08
C GLN A 128 -4.02 -14.76 24.86
N LEU A 129 -5.31 -14.54 25.08
CA LEU A 129 -6.25 -14.02 24.09
C LEU A 129 -6.50 -12.54 24.35
N HIS A 130 -6.35 -11.73 23.31
CA HIS A 130 -6.51 -10.28 23.36
C HIS A 130 -7.57 -9.84 22.37
N LEU A 131 -8.53 -9.03 22.83
CA LEU A 131 -9.59 -8.51 22.00
C LEU A 131 -9.09 -7.34 21.14
N SER A 132 -9.48 -7.32 19.87
CA SER A 132 -9.22 -6.18 18.97
C SER A 132 -9.92 -4.92 19.45
N THR A 133 -11.14 -5.03 19.97
CA THR A 133 -11.88 -3.93 20.59
C THR A 133 -12.67 -4.46 21.78
N PRO A 134 -13.06 -3.61 22.77
CA PRO A 134 -13.88 -4.07 23.90
C PRO A 134 -15.18 -4.74 23.44
N ALA A 135 -15.85 -4.17 22.43
CA ALA A 135 -17.11 -4.67 21.90
C ALA A 135 -17.01 -6.06 21.23
N CYS A 136 -15.80 -6.49 20.82
CA CYS A 136 -15.60 -7.83 20.26
C CYS A 136 -15.90 -8.95 21.27
N ALA A 137 -15.88 -8.68 22.58
CA ALA A 137 -16.19 -9.67 23.62
C ALA A 137 -17.57 -10.32 23.44
N ALA A 138 -18.53 -9.61 22.84
CA ALA A 138 -19.88 -10.11 22.64
C ALA A 138 -20.01 -11.06 21.42
N LEU A 139 -19.00 -11.12 20.55
CA LEU A 139 -19.09 -11.84 19.28
C LEU A 139 -19.12 -13.38 19.48
N PRO A 140 -20.00 -14.11 18.77
CA PRO A 140 -20.07 -15.57 18.85
C PRO A 140 -18.74 -16.26 18.58
N PHE A 141 -17.97 -15.76 17.60
CA PHE A 141 -16.66 -16.30 17.26
C PHE A 141 -15.65 -16.21 18.42
N VAL A 142 -15.67 -15.12 19.19
CA VAL A 142 -14.82 -14.97 20.37
C VAL A 142 -15.20 -15.99 21.44
N ARG A 143 -16.50 -16.20 21.70
CA ARG A 143 -16.96 -17.22 22.66
C ARG A 143 -16.50 -18.62 22.27
N ARG A 144 -16.64 -18.97 20.98
CA ARG A 144 -16.15 -20.25 20.45
C ARG A 144 -14.64 -20.43 20.67
N ILE A 145 -13.86 -19.37 20.50
CA ILE A 145 -12.41 -19.41 20.76
C ILE A 145 -12.11 -19.61 22.25
N GLU A 146 -12.82 -18.93 23.13
CA GLU A 146 -12.68 -19.13 24.58
C GLU A 146 -13.03 -20.57 24.99
N GLU A 147 -14.09 -21.15 24.42
CA GLU A 147 -14.49 -22.53 24.67
C GLU A 147 -13.43 -23.53 24.21
N VAL A 148 -12.89 -23.37 22.98
CA VAL A 148 -11.88 -24.27 22.42
C VAL A 148 -10.55 -24.20 23.19
N THR A 149 -10.14 -22.98 23.55
CA THR A 149 -8.83 -22.76 24.20
C THR A 149 -8.88 -22.96 25.72
N GLY A 150 -10.04 -22.79 26.35
CA GLY A 150 -10.17 -22.65 27.80
C GLY A 150 -9.62 -21.32 28.35
N LEU A 151 -9.26 -20.38 27.48
CA LEU A 151 -8.75 -19.06 27.86
C LEU A 151 -9.86 -18.02 27.82
N LYS A 152 -9.71 -16.95 28.60
CA LYS A 152 -10.56 -15.76 28.50
C LYS A 152 -9.89 -14.67 27.70
N ALA A 153 -10.61 -14.14 26.72
CA ALA A 153 -10.19 -13.00 25.93
C ALA A 153 -10.32 -11.73 26.77
N ARG A 154 -9.25 -10.94 26.81
CA ARG A 154 -9.22 -9.68 27.56
C ARG A 154 -8.94 -8.52 26.61
N TRP A 155 -9.50 -7.37 26.91
CA TRP A 155 -9.10 -6.15 26.22
C TRP A 155 -7.95 -5.50 27.00
N ASP A 156 -6.88 -5.16 26.29
CA ASP A 156 -5.71 -4.48 26.83
C ASP A 156 -5.41 -3.24 25.95
N PRO A 157 -5.54 -2.02 26.50
CA PRO A 157 -5.33 -0.79 25.75
C PRO A 157 -3.87 -0.58 25.34
N ASP A 158 -2.91 -1.09 26.12
CA ASP A 158 -1.47 -0.94 25.82
C ASP A 158 -1.01 -1.92 24.75
N PHE A 159 -1.69 -3.06 24.64
CA PHE A 159 -1.40 -4.12 23.69
C PHE A 159 -1.92 -3.85 22.28
N ASN A 160 -2.99 -3.06 22.15
CA ASN A 160 -3.74 -2.89 20.90
C ASN A 160 -3.07 -1.98 19.85
N ARG A 161 -1.79 -1.64 20.01
CA ARG A 161 -1.02 -0.84 19.04
C ARG A 161 -0.68 -1.60 17.75
N GLY A 162 -0.86 -2.93 17.74
CA GLY A 162 -0.27 -3.84 16.75
C GLY A 162 -0.99 -3.99 15.41
N MET A 163 -2.19 -4.55 15.33
CA MET A 163 -2.66 -5.07 14.03
C MET A 163 -4.13 -4.85 13.65
N CYS A 164 -5.10 -4.89 14.57
CA CYS A 164 -6.53 -4.80 14.20
C CYS A 164 -7.41 -4.07 15.23
N GLY A 165 -6.82 -3.16 16.02
CA GLY A 165 -7.52 -2.51 17.15
C GLY A 165 -8.52 -1.40 16.79
N GLN A 166 -8.93 -0.63 17.81
CA GLN A 166 -9.85 0.53 17.69
C GLN A 166 -9.45 1.55 16.61
N TRP A 167 -8.14 1.75 16.40
CA TRP A 167 -7.59 2.59 15.33
C TRP A 167 -7.95 2.06 13.93
N HIS A 168 -7.77 0.76 13.71
CA HIS A 168 -8.03 0.14 12.41
C HIS A 168 -9.52 0.14 12.09
N HIS A 169 -10.38 0.02 13.10
CA HIS A 169 -11.82 0.17 12.92
C HIS A 169 -12.19 1.54 12.31
N ALA A 170 -11.61 2.62 12.86
CA ALA A 170 -11.83 3.98 12.33
C ALA A 170 -11.26 4.13 10.92
N VAL A 171 -10.00 3.76 10.69
CA VAL A 171 -9.34 3.88 9.37
C VAL A 171 -10.05 3.10 8.28
N ASP A 172 -10.53 1.90 8.56
CA ASP A 172 -11.18 1.09 7.55
C ASP A 172 -12.53 1.68 7.09
N LEU A 173 -13.19 2.46 7.95
CA LEU A 173 -14.54 2.96 7.70
C LEU A 173 -14.62 4.48 7.46
N ALA A 174 -13.58 5.26 7.76
CA ALA A 174 -13.58 6.72 7.62
C ALA A 174 -13.44 7.19 6.15
N ASN A 175 -14.26 6.68 5.25
CA ASN A 175 -14.32 7.06 3.84
C ASN A 175 -15.75 7.37 3.41
N ASP A 176 -15.92 8.03 2.26
CA ASP A 176 -17.24 8.47 1.78
C ASP A 176 -18.26 7.33 1.65
N ALA A 177 -17.82 6.09 1.42
CA ALA A 177 -18.71 4.94 1.28
C ALA A 177 -19.14 4.31 2.62
N ASN A 178 -18.42 4.56 3.72
CA ASN A 178 -18.59 3.80 4.97
C ASN A 178 -18.66 4.66 6.24
N TRP A 179 -18.60 5.99 6.13
CA TRP A 179 -18.58 6.87 7.31
C TRP A 179 -19.82 6.71 8.20
N GLU A 180 -21.00 6.44 7.62
CA GLU A 180 -22.23 6.20 8.39
C GLU A 180 -22.12 4.92 9.22
N ARG A 181 -21.52 3.87 8.64
CA ARG A 181 -21.26 2.62 9.34
C ARG A 181 -20.32 2.88 10.53
N LEU A 182 -19.26 3.68 10.34
CA LEU A 182 -18.36 4.09 11.44
C LEU A 182 -19.11 4.82 12.55
N ALA A 183 -19.94 5.80 12.18
CA ALA A 183 -20.74 6.54 13.14
C ALA A 183 -21.71 5.64 13.95
N SER A 184 -22.22 4.57 13.33
CA SER A 184 -23.11 3.61 13.97
C SER A 184 -22.42 2.53 14.82
N SER A 185 -21.08 2.42 14.78
CA SER A 185 -20.32 1.36 15.45
C SER A 185 -19.23 1.89 16.39
N MET A 186 -19.54 2.98 17.10
CA MET A 186 -18.60 3.69 17.98
C MET A 186 -18.11 2.84 19.16
N GLU A 187 -18.83 1.78 19.55
CA GLU A 187 -18.39 0.81 20.56
C GLU A 187 -17.11 0.05 20.18
N HIS A 188 -16.75 0.04 18.89
CA HIS A 188 -15.53 -0.56 18.37
C HIS A 188 -14.37 0.44 18.21
N THR A 189 -14.56 1.73 18.51
CA THR A 189 -13.52 2.74 18.33
C THR A 189 -13.58 3.81 19.41
N THR A 190 -12.88 4.93 19.21
CA THR A 190 -12.90 6.08 20.11
C THR A 190 -13.04 7.37 19.29
N PRO A 191 -13.58 8.46 19.87
CA PRO A 191 -13.63 9.75 19.20
C PRO A 191 -12.25 10.23 18.71
N THR A 192 -11.19 9.99 19.49
CA THR A 192 -9.81 10.32 19.10
C THR A 192 -9.34 9.52 17.87
N ALA A 193 -9.66 8.23 17.80
CA ALA A 193 -9.33 7.41 16.63
C ALA A 193 -10.11 7.88 15.39
N VAL A 194 -11.40 8.23 15.55
CA VAL A 194 -12.23 8.78 14.47
C VAL A 194 -11.67 10.12 13.99
N ALA A 195 -11.34 11.04 14.89
CA ALA A 195 -10.79 12.35 14.54
C ALA A 195 -9.52 12.22 13.69
N ARG A 196 -8.54 11.46 14.19
CA ARG A 196 -7.27 11.24 13.49
C ARG A 196 -7.47 10.51 12.17
N SER A 197 -8.39 9.54 12.12
CA SER A 197 -8.69 8.79 10.90
C SER A 197 -9.35 9.69 9.84
N ALA A 198 -10.34 10.49 10.22
CA ALA A 198 -10.99 11.44 9.33
C ALA A 198 -9.97 12.41 8.71
N GLY A 199 -9.03 12.92 9.50
CA GLY A 199 -7.95 13.79 9.00
C GLY A 199 -7.03 13.10 7.98
N ILE A 200 -6.67 11.84 8.20
CA ILE A 200 -5.94 11.02 7.22
C ILE A 200 -6.73 10.89 5.92
N HIS A 201 -8.00 10.50 6.01
CA HIS A 201 -8.82 10.21 4.82
C HIS A 201 -9.23 11.46 4.04
N LEU A 202 -9.40 12.59 4.71
CA LEU A 202 -9.53 13.92 4.11
C LEU A 202 -8.25 14.29 3.35
N GLY A 203 -7.08 14.14 3.99
CA GLY A 203 -5.79 14.40 3.37
C GLY A 203 -5.55 13.54 2.12
N TYR A 204 -5.95 12.26 2.15
CA TYR A 204 -5.86 11.38 0.98
C TYR A 204 -6.95 11.60 -0.08
N GLY A 205 -8.01 12.36 0.22
CA GLY A 205 -9.15 12.59 -0.67
C GLY A 205 -10.08 11.39 -0.82
N SER A 206 -10.17 10.54 0.21
CA SER A 206 -11.07 9.38 0.27
C SER A 206 -12.30 9.61 1.16
N LEU A 207 -12.32 10.73 1.88
CA LEU A 207 -13.45 11.25 2.63
C LEU A 207 -13.63 12.72 2.23
N SER A 208 -14.86 13.08 1.87
CA SER A 208 -15.23 14.47 1.56
C SER A 208 -15.37 15.31 2.81
N VAL A 209 -15.20 16.63 2.68
CA VAL A 209 -15.35 17.59 3.80
C VAL A 209 -16.74 17.47 4.45
N ILE A 210 -17.80 17.40 3.64
CA ILE A 210 -19.19 17.31 4.13
C ILE A 210 -19.39 16.05 4.99
N ASN A 211 -18.92 14.90 4.51
CA ASN A 211 -19.05 13.64 5.26
C ASN A 211 -18.13 13.60 6.47
N ALA A 212 -16.94 14.20 6.41
CA ALA A 212 -16.07 14.32 7.57
C ALA A 212 -16.72 15.15 8.70
N ARG A 213 -17.35 16.29 8.37
CA ARG A 213 -18.08 17.09 9.37
C ARG A 213 -19.17 16.26 10.07
N ARG A 214 -19.96 15.51 9.28
CA ARG A 214 -21.03 14.65 9.79
C ARG A 214 -20.49 13.55 10.68
N LEU A 215 -19.43 12.86 10.23
CA LEU A 215 -18.75 11.81 10.98
C LEU A 215 -18.20 12.34 12.32
N LEU A 216 -17.45 13.44 12.30
CA LEU A 216 -16.85 14.02 13.51
C LEU A 216 -17.92 14.44 14.51
N SER A 217 -19.00 15.07 14.03
CA SER A 217 -20.14 15.45 14.87
C SER A 217 -20.84 14.23 15.45
N ALA A 218 -21.12 13.20 14.64
CA ALA A 218 -21.78 11.96 15.08
C ALA A 218 -20.93 11.17 16.08
N ALA A 219 -19.60 11.20 15.95
CA ALA A 219 -18.66 10.59 16.88
C ALA A 219 -18.44 11.43 18.16
N GLY A 220 -19.10 12.58 18.31
CA GLY A 220 -18.98 13.45 19.46
C GLY A 220 -17.62 14.17 19.56
N VAL A 221 -16.90 14.31 18.43
CA VAL A 221 -15.65 15.07 18.39
C VAL A 221 -16.00 16.55 18.38
N ALA A 222 -15.69 17.26 19.46
CA ALA A 222 -15.99 18.69 19.58
C ALA A 222 -15.25 19.49 18.51
N GLU A 223 -16.00 20.33 17.78
CA GLU A 223 -15.40 21.28 16.84
C GLU A 223 -14.69 22.39 17.62
N PRO A 224 -13.41 22.68 17.34
CA PRO A 224 -12.71 23.77 18.01
C PRO A 224 -13.34 25.11 17.62
N GLY A 225 -13.56 25.99 18.61
CA GLY A 225 -14.12 27.32 18.37
C GLY A 225 -13.23 28.25 17.53
N THR A 226 -11.94 27.89 17.39
CA THR A 226 -10.99 28.58 16.52
C THR A 226 -10.61 27.68 15.35
N ARG A 227 -10.65 28.22 14.12
CA ARG A 227 -10.24 27.54 12.87
C ARG A 227 -8.71 27.53 12.66
N SER A 228 -7.94 27.47 13.75
CA SER A 228 -6.48 27.48 13.66
C SER A 228 -5.96 26.12 13.21
N CYS A 229 -5.02 26.10 12.27
CA CYS A 229 -4.40 24.88 11.74
C CYS A 229 -2.89 24.83 12.04
N PRO A 230 -2.48 24.68 13.32
CA PRO A 230 -1.07 24.78 13.73
C PRO A 230 -0.18 23.63 13.24
N ASN A 231 -0.76 22.50 12.86
CA ASN A 231 -0.03 21.29 12.46
C ASN A 231 0.16 21.18 10.94
N ILE A 232 -0.13 22.24 10.17
CA ILE A 232 0.24 22.27 8.75
C ILE A 232 1.76 22.29 8.64
N MET A 233 2.32 21.13 8.32
CA MET A 233 3.76 20.95 8.12
C MET A 233 4.02 20.55 6.65
N PRO A 234 4.35 21.51 5.78
CA PRO A 234 4.73 21.18 4.41
C PRO A 234 6.16 20.66 4.31
N SER A 235 6.39 19.68 3.43
CA SER A 235 7.72 19.30 2.95
C SER A 235 8.25 20.31 1.95
N SER A 236 9.52 20.14 1.54
CA SER A 236 10.11 20.89 0.42
C SER A 236 9.38 20.72 -0.92
N SER A 237 8.53 19.68 -1.07
CA SER A 237 7.69 19.48 -2.25
C SER A 237 6.27 20.04 -2.10
N SER A 238 6.02 20.83 -1.06
CA SER A 238 4.68 21.28 -0.64
C SER A 238 3.71 20.14 -0.28
N SER A 239 4.20 18.92 -0.07
CA SER A 239 3.36 17.82 0.41
C SER A 239 3.21 17.94 1.92
N LEU A 240 2.04 17.60 2.45
CA LEU A 240 1.85 17.51 3.89
C LEU A 240 2.73 16.37 4.46
N THR A 241 3.57 16.64 5.47
CA THR A 241 4.50 15.63 6.06
C THR A 241 3.81 14.75 7.09
N MET A 242 2.77 15.25 7.73
CA MET A 242 2.00 14.58 8.77
C MET A 242 0.53 14.83 8.55
N SER A 243 -0.32 13.83 8.81
CA SER A 243 -1.77 14.01 8.73
C SER A 243 -2.27 14.97 9.80
N LEU A 244 -3.13 15.91 9.39
CA LEU A 244 -3.86 16.79 10.30
C LEU A 244 -4.90 15.97 11.09
N ASP A 245 -5.32 16.49 12.23
CA ASP A 245 -6.47 15.92 12.95
C ASP A 245 -7.79 16.23 12.21
N GLY A 246 -8.89 15.59 12.59
CA GLY A 246 -10.16 15.62 11.86
C GLY A 246 -10.68 17.03 11.57
N TRP A 247 -10.94 17.83 12.61
CA TRP A 247 -11.45 19.19 12.45
C TRP A 247 -10.43 20.14 11.82
N GLU A 248 -9.16 19.97 12.16
CA GLU A 248 -8.07 20.75 11.57
C GLU A 248 -7.97 20.50 10.05
N ALA A 249 -8.11 19.26 9.60
CA ALA A 249 -8.16 18.92 8.18
C ALA A 249 -9.38 19.53 7.49
N VAL A 250 -10.55 19.50 8.14
CA VAL A 250 -11.77 20.15 7.63
C VAL A 250 -11.52 21.63 7.41
N HIS A 251 -11.05 22.35 8.44
CA HIS A 251 -10.81 23.80 8.35
C HIS A 251 -9.72 24.12 7.33
N ALA A 252 -8.60 23.39 7.32
CA ALA A 252 -7.52 23.62 6.37
C ALA A 252 -7.95 23.46 4.91
N ILE A 253 -8.86 22.52 4.61
CA ILE A 253 -9.40 22.32 3.26
C ILE A 253 -10.44 23.39 2.91
N GLU A 254 -11.37 23.68 3.83
CA GLU A 254 -12.40 24.72 3.63
C GLU A 254 -11.78 26.11 3.42
N ASP A 255 -10.72 26.42 4.16
CA ASP A 255 -10.00 27.70 4.10
C ASP A 255 -8.99 27.74 2.93
N GLY A 256 -8.95 26.69 2.11
CA GLY A 256 -8.07 26.62 0.94
C GLY A 256 -6.58 26.55 1.26
N LEU A 257 -6.20 26.22 2.50
CA LEU A 257 -4.81 26.07 2.94
C LEU A 257 -4.20 24.76 2.45
N VAL A 258 -5.04 23.73 2.27
CA VAL A 258 -4.65 22.40 1.82
C VAL A 258 -5.56 21.92 0.69
N ILE A 259 -4.96 21.37 -0.36
CA ILE A 259 -5.67 20.62 -1.40
C ILE A 259 -5.52 19.12 -1.08
N PRO A 260 -6.64 18.39 -0.95
CA PRO A 260 -6.62 16.93 -0.77
C PRO A 260 -5.85 16.21 -1.87
N GLY A 261 -5.31 15.04 -1.51
CA GLY A 261 -4.81 14.08 -2.47
C GLY A 261 -5.92 13.51 -3.36
N ASN A 262 -5.49 12.68 -4.31
CA ASN A 262 -6.37 11.86 -5.14
C ASN A 262 -5.98 10.40 -4.96
N PRO A 263 -6.86 9.57 -4.36
CA PRO A 263 -6.54 8.18 -4.04
C PRO A 263 -6.37 7.33 -5.31
N LYS A 264 -7.06 7.67 -6.41
CA LYS A 264 -6.93 6.98 -7.71
C LYS A 264 -5.58 7.22 -8.38
N ARG A 265 -4.87 8.29 -8.00
CA ARG A 265 -3.55 8.64 -8.53
C ARG A 265 -2.44 8.51 -7.48
N SER A 266 -2.77 7.98 -6.29
CA SER A 266 -1.86 7.88 -5.14
C SER A 266 -1.11 9.19 -4.86
N THR A 267 -1.83 10.32 -4.93
CA THR A 267 -1.26 11.64 -4.66
C THR A 267 -1.53 12.04 -3.22
N PHE A 268 -0.57 12.73 -2.61
CA PHE A 268 -0.66 13.23 -1.24
C PHE A 268 -1.32 14.61 -1.20
N ALA A 269 -1.88 14.97 -0.04
CA ALA A 269 -2.31 16.34 0.24
C ALA A 269 -1.18 17.34 0.00
N ARG A 270 -1.53 18.51 -0.54
CA ARG A 270 -0.60 19.58 -0.82
C ARG A 270 -1.00 20.85 -0.09
N VAL A 271 0.00 21.50 0.51
CA VAL A 271 -0.17 22.83 1.09
C VAL A 271 -0.18 23.85 -0.05
N THR A 272 -1.19 24.71 -0.06
CA THR A 272 -1.37 25.75 -1.07
C THR A 272 -0.48 26.95 -0.76
N GLU A 273 -0.42 27.90 -1.69
CA GLU A 273 0.22 29.18 -1.43
C GLU A 273 -0.41 29.91 -0.23
N ALA A 274 -1.74 29.86 -0.09
CA ALA A 274 -2.44 30.40 1.08
C ALA A 274 -2.02 29.68 2.37
N GLY A 275 -1.87 28.35 2.31
CA GLY A 275 -1.32 27.55 3.41
C GLY A 275 0.08 27.98 3.81
N TRP A 276 1.00 28.18 2.86
CA TRP A 276 2.35 28.68 3.13
C TRP A 276 2.34 30.08 3.77
N ARG A 277 1.53 31.00 3.24
CA ARG A 277 1.36 32.34 3.81
C ARG A 277 0.83 32.31 5.24
N SER A 278 -0.11 31.42 5.56
CA SER A 278 -0.65 31.26 6.92
C SER A 278 0.43 30.84 7.94
N LEU A 279 1.51 30.20 7.47
CA LEU A 279 2.67 29.81 8.28
C LEU A 279 3.75 30.90 8.33
N GLY A 280 3.54 32.07 7.72
CA GLY A 280 4.55 33.11 7.58
C GLY A 280 5.75 32.70 6.70
N LYS A 281 5.52 31.80 5.74
CA LYS A 281 6.56 31.24 4.86
C LYS A 281 6.19 31.44 3.39
N GLU A 282 7.20 31.45 2.52
CA GLU A 282 6.99 31.43 1.07
C GLU A 282 6.93 29.99 0.55
N PRO A 283 6.08 29.72 -0.46
CA PRO A 283 6.06 28.41 -1.11
C PRO A 283 7.40 28.14 -1.83
N PRO A 284 7.87 26.89 -1.89
CA PRO A 284 9.03 26.55 -2.68
C PRO A 284 8.75 26.85 -4.16
N PRO A 285 9.76 27.28 -4.93
CA PRO A 285 9.60 27.49 -6.36
C PRO A 285 9.11 26.19 -7.02
N PRO A 286 8.26 26.27 -8.06
CA PRO A 286 7.79 25.09 -8.75
C PRO A 286 8.99 24.28 -9.22
N PRO A 287 8.98 22.94 -9.05
CA PRO A 287 10.08 22.12 -9.52
C PRO A 287 10.25 22.36 -11.03
N PRO A 288 11.50 22.44 -11.53
CA PRO A 288 11.71 22.56 -12.96
C PRO A 288 10.99 21.40 -13.66
N PRO A 289 10.42 21.61 -14.86
CA PRO A 289 9.76 20.55 -15.60
C PRO A 289 10.72 19.37 -15.67
N LYS A 290 10.34 18.23 -15.07
CA LYS A 290 11.19 17.04 -15.08
C LYS A 290 11.51 16.75 -16.55
N PRO A 291 12.80 16.65 -16.94
CA PRO A 291 13.13 16.23 -18.29
C PRO A 291 12.39 14.92 -18.50
N ARG A 292 11.52 14.88 -19.51
CA ARG A 292 10.80 13.65 -19.85
C ARG A 292 11.87 12.61 -20.12
N LYS A 293 12.05 11.68 -19.18
CA LYS A 293 12.90 10.52 -19.41
C LYS A 293 12.22 9.76 -20.54
N VAL A 294 12.68 9.96 -21.76
CA VAL A 294 12.42 9.06 -22.90
C VAL A 294 13.02 7.73 -22.45
N LYS A 295 12.19 6.89 -21.82
CA LYS A 295 12.67 5.77 -21.00
C LYS A 295 13.43 4.72 -21.81
N PHE A 296 13.33 4.75 -23.13
CA PHE A 296 14.11 3.94 -24.05
C PHE A 296 14.31 4.77 -25.32
N ALA A 297 15.55 4.88 -25.80
CA ALA A 297 15.72 5.23 -27.22
C ALA A 297 14.93 4.19 -28.01
N LEU A 298 13.90 4.64 -28.74
CA LEU A 298 13.08 3.73 -29.54
C LEU A 298 13.99 3.02 -30.55
N PRO A 299 13.83 1.70 -30.77
CA PRO A 299 14.57 1.01 -31.79
C PRO A 299 14.41 1.73 -33.14
N ALA A 300 15.51 2.00 -33.84
CA ALA A 300 15.49 2.75 -35.10
C ALA A 300 14.52 2.14 -36.13
N ALA A 301 14.37 0.81 -36.13
CA ALA A 301 13.42 0.09 -36.98
C ALA A 301 11.95 0.43 -36.69
N GLU A 302 11.57 0.61 -35.42
CA GLU A 302 10.19 0.96 -35.06
C GLU A 302 9.89 2.43 -35.41
N VAL A 303 10.88 3.31 -35.24
CA VAL A 303 10.80 4.72 -35.66
C VAL A 303 10.66 4.82 -37.18
N ALA A 304 11.47 4.07 -37.92
CA ALA A 304 11.41 4.02 -39.39
C ALA A 304 10.06 3.51 -39.87
N TYR A 305 9.57 2.40 -39.31
CA TYR A 305 8.24 1.85 -39.66
C TYR A 305 7.12 2.87 -39.49
N VAL A 306 7.08 3.59 -38.36
CA VAL A 306 6.04 4.59 -38.12
C VAL A 306 6.17 5.77 -39.09
N LYS A 307 7.39 6.23 -39.39
CA LYS A 307 7.62 7.30 -40.39
C LYS A 307 7.16 6.87 -41.78
N ASP A 308 7.52 5.67 -42.21
CA ASP A 308 7.14 5.14 -43.52
C ASP A 308 5.62 4.98 -43.63
N ALA A 309 4.99 4.48 -42.55
CA ALA A 309 3.54 4.34 -42.50
C ALA A 309 2.82 5.69 -42.58
N ILE A 310 3.30 6.71 -41.86
CA ILE A 310 2.75 8.08 -41.96
C ILE A 310 2.94 8.63 -43.38
N GLN A 311 4.11 8.45 -43.98
CA GLN A 311 4.39 8.97 -45.31
C GLN A 311 3.54 8.29 -46.39
N ALA A 312 3.22 7.00 -46.23
CA ALA A 312 2.34 6.26 -47.13
C ALA A 312 0.87 6.74 -47.08
N ILE A 313 0.46 7.36 -45.97
CA ILE A 313 -0.87 7.92 -45.76
C ILE A 313 -1.01 9.32 -46.38
N LEU A 314 0.09 10.08 -46.40
CA LEU A 314 0.09 11.44 -46.89
C LEU A 314 0.13 11.50 -48.44
N PRO A 315 -0.50 12.50 -49.06
CA PRO A 315 -0.35 12.73 -50.50
C PRO A 315 1.14 12.91 -50.87
N LYS A 316 1.51 12.49 -52.09
CA LYS A 316 2.89 12.62 -52.57
C LYS A 316 3.33 14.08 -52.53
N GLY A 317 4.48 14.33 -51.89
CA GLY A 317 5.07 15.68 -51.78
C GLY A 317 4.66 16.45 -50.51
N VAL A 318 3.69 15.96 -49.74
CA VAL A 318 3.27 16.60 -48.48
C VAL A 318 4.24 16.21 -47.34
N PRO A 319 4.81 17.18 -46.61
CA PRO A 319 5.73 16.91 -45.50
C PRO A 319 4.97 16.41 -44.27
N THR A 320 5.61 15.59 -43.44
CA THR A 320 4.95 15.02 -42.25
C THR A 320 4.57 16.09 -41.21
N TYR A 321 3.38 15.95 -40.60
CA TYR A 321 2.95 16.74 -39.44
C TYR A 321 3.57 16.24 -38.12
N VAL A 322 4.41 15.20 -38.16
CA VAL A 322 5.04 14.58 -36.99
C VAL A 322 6.42 15.14 -36.75
N ARG A 323 6.60 15.80 -35.60
CA ARG A 323 7.87 16.38 -35.16
C ARG A 323 8.76 15.35 -34.45
N GLU A 324 8.16 14.51 -33.61
CA GLU A 324 8.88 13.52 -32.80
C GLU A 324 8.03 12.28 -32.54
N ILE A 325 8.65 11.09 -32.49
CA ILE A 325 7.99 9.84 -32.09
C ILE A 325 8.42 9.52 -30.66
N LEU A 326 7.47 9.55 -29.73
CA LEU A 326 7.71 9.36 -28.30
C LEU A 326 7.64 7.90 -27.88
N TYR A 327 6.72 7.15 -28.49
CA TYR A 327 6.49 5.75 -28.15
C TYR A 327 6.00 4.97 -29.38
N VAL A 328 6.44 3.72 -29.49
CA VAL A 328 5.87 2.73 -30.42
C VAL A 328 5.58 1.45 -29.63
N GLY A 329 4.36 0.96 -29.73
CA GLY A 329 3.89 -0.24 -29.07
C GLY A 329 2.99 -1.09 -29.96
N ARG A 330 2.74 -2.31 -29.52
CA ARG A 330 1.74 -3.19 -30.15
C ARG A 330 0.39 -3.01 -29.45
N VAL A 331 -0.68 -3.00 -30.22
CA VAL A 331 -2.03 -3.00 -29.63
C VAL A 331 -2.30 -4.38 -29.04
N PRO A 332 -2.72 -4.48 -27.77
CA PRO A 332 -3.04 -5.77 -27.17
C PRO A 332 -4.04 -6.55 -28.03
N ARG A 333 -3.81 -7.85 -28.21
CA ARG A 333 -4.64 -8.78 -29.00
C ARG A 333 -4.64 -8.56 -30.52
N SER A 334 -3.81 -7.68 -31.07
CA SER A 334 -3.59 -7.58 -32.51
C SER A 334 -2.11 -7.68 -32.87
N LYS A 335 -1.77 -8.61 -33.76
CA LYS A 335 -0.38 -8.79 -34.22
C LYS A 335 0.03 -7.74 -35.27
N SER A 336 -0.95 -7.22 -36.03
CA SER A 336 -0.76 -6.32 -37.17
C SER A 336 -1.00 -4.84 -36.84
N ARG A 337 -1.49 -4.51 -35.63
CA ARG A 337 -1.74 -3.12 -35.23
C ARG A 337 -0.61 -2.58 -34.36
N ARG A 338 -0.14 -1.40 -34.71
CA ARG A 338 0.85 -0.62 -33.97
C ARG A 338 0.20 0.63 -33.42
N LEU A 339 0.72 1.07 -32.30
CA LEU A 339 0.30 2.26 -31.61
C LEU A 339 1.52 3.16 -31.45
N ALA A 340 1.44 4.37 -31.98
CA ALA A 340 2.47 5.38 -31.82
C ALA A 340 1.94 6.56 -30.99
N GLU A 341 2.72 7.02 -30.02
CA GLU A 341 2.50 8.36 -29.44
C GLU A 341 3.53 9.31 -30.04
N ILE A 342 3.05 10.44 -30.55
CA ILE A 342 3.84 11.34 -31.38
C ILE A 342 3.57 12.80 -31.03
N VAL A 343 4.60 13.62 -31.18
CA VAL A 343 4.53 15.08 -31.09
C VAL A 343 4.19 15.63 -32.46
N LEU A 344 3.15 16.45 -32.51
CA LEU A 344 2.61 17.06 -33.71
C LEU A 344 3.35 18.37 -34.02
N TRP A 345 3.15 18.90 -35.22
CA TRP A 345 3.76 20.15 -35.69
C TRP A 345 3.51 21.33 -34.73
N ASP A 346 2.32 21.41 -34.15
CA ASP A 346 1.92 22.45 -33.18
C ASP A 346 2.40 22.18 -31.73
N GLY A 347 3.17 21.12 -31.51
CA GLY A 347 3.63 20.69 -30.18
C GLY A 347 2.61 19.86 -29.40
N GLY A 348 1.41 19.65 -29.92
CA GLY A 348 0.40 18.76 -29.34
C GLY A 348 0.86 17.30 -29.32
N ILE A 349 0.28 16.50 -28.42
CA ILE A 349 0.56 15.06 -28.35
C ILE A 349 -0.65 14.31 -28.89
N GLY A 350 -0.40 13.48 -29.89
CA GLY A 350 -1.41 12.61 -30.46
C GLY A 350 -1.02 11.15 -30.41
N ARG A 351 -2.04 10.31 -30.46
CA ARG A 351 -1.95 8.87 -30.46
C ARG A 351 -2.45 8.36 -31.80
N LEU A 352 -1.53 7.78 -32.56
CA LEU A 352 -1.77 7.23 -33.88
C LEU A 352 -1.81 5.70 -33.79
N GLU A 353 -2.92 5.11 -34.22
CA GLU A 353 -3.03 3.67 -34.38
C GLU A 353 -2.86 3.34 -35.86
N ILE A 354 -1.84 2.53 -36.18
CA ILE A 354 -1.49 2.10 -37.53
C ILE A 354 -1.89 0.63 -37.67
N SER A 355 -2.51 0.28 -38.79
CA SER A 355 -2.96 -1.07 -39.10
C SER A 355 -2.65 -1.40 -40.56
N GLY A 356 -2.56 -2.69 -40.88
CA GLY A 356 -2.28 -3.15 -42.25
C GLY A 356 -0.80 -3.27 -42.57
N GLU A 357 -0.53 -3.85 -43.73
CA GLU A 357 0.82 -4.13 -44.24
C GLU A 357 1.46 -2.87 -44.88
N PRO A 358 2.81 -2.82 -45.00
CA PRO A 358 3.51 -1.79 -45.76
C PRO A 358 2.88 -1.53 -47.13
N GLY A 359 2.47 -0.28 -47.39
CA GLY A 359 1.81 0.13 -48.63
C GLY A 359 0.28 0.04 -48.64
N ALA A 360 -0.34 -0.50 -47.59
CA ALA A 360 -1.80 -0.57 -47.42
C ALA A 360 -2.21 -0.19 -45.98
N HIS A 361 -1.58 0.84 -45.41
CA HIS A 361 -1.81 1.22 -44.03
C HIS A 361 -3.16 1.92 -43.84
N GLY A 362 -3.98 1.37 -42.95
CA GLY A 362 -5.10 2.08 -42.34
C GLY A 362 -4.65 2.77 -41.06
N TYR A 363 -5.19 3.96 -40.78
CA TYR A 363 -4.82 4.72 -39.59
C TYR A 363 -6.02 5.27 -38.84
N ARG A 364 -5.86 5.42 -37.52
CA ARG A 364 -6.85 6.05 -36.66
C ARG A 364 -6.15 6.98 -35.68
N TRP A 365 -6.63 8.21 -35.61
CA TRP A 365 -6.12 9.24 -34.71
C TRP A 365 -6.95 9.37 -33.45
N ARG A 366 -6.27 9.62 -32.33
CA ARG A 366 -6.87 10.13 -31.09
C ARG A 366 -5.92 11.16 -30.49
N THR A 367 -6.37 12.39 -30.31
CA THR A 367 -5.62 13.38 -29.53
C THR A 367 -5.84 13.10 -28.04
N THR A 368 -4.76 13.16 -27.25
CA THR A 368 -4.85 12.88 -25.81
C THR A 368 -4.88 14.20 -25.07
N GLY A 369 -6.08 14.68 -24.70
CA GLY A 369 -6.26 15.85 -23.84
C GLY A 369 -5.90 17.20 -24.47
N GLY A 370 -6.05 17.35 -25.78
CA GLY A 370 -5.83 18.61 -26.51
C GLY A 370 -6.84 18.83 -27.63
N ASP A 371 -6.62 19.88 -28.42
CA ASP A 371 -7.41 20.25 -29.59
C ASP A 371 -7.61 19.04 -30.55
N GLY A 372 -8.87 18.60 -30.68
CA GLY A 372 -9.26 17.42 -31.45
C GLY A 372 -9.43 17.65 -32.94
N ARG A 373 -9.25 18.88 -33.40
CA ARG A 373 -9.47 19.25 -34.80
C ARG A 373 -8.49 18.54 -35.75
N PRO A 374 -8.96 18.06 -36.91
CA PRO A 374 -8.11 17.41 -37.91
C PRO A 374 -7.04 18.38 -38.44
N PHE A 375 -5.93 17.79 -38.90
CA PHE A 375 -4.85 18.49 -39.56
C PHE A 375 -5.08 18.49 -41.07
N HIS A 376 -4.95 19.66 -41.68
CA HIS A 376 -4.98 19.84 -43.14
C HIS A 376 -3.69 20.50 -43.60
N TRP A 377 -3.16 20.02 -44.73
CA TRP A 377 -2.02 20.64 -45.39
C TRP A 377 -2.52 21.77 -46.29
N ASP A 378 -2.18 23.01 -45.95
CA ASP A 378 -2.45 24.15 -46.81
C ASP A 378 -1.37 24.22 -47.89
N GLU A 379 -1.71 23.84 -49.12
CA GLU A 379 -0.79 23.83 -50.26
C GLU A 379 -0.33 25.24 -50.65
N ALA A 380 -1.18 26.26 -50.48
CA ALA A 380 -0.85 27.64 -50.84
C ALA A 380 0.12 28.26 -49.83
N ALA A 381 -0.11 28.02 -48.54
CA ALA A 381 0.76 28.50 -47.46
C ALA A 381 1.94 27.56 -47.17
N LYS A 382 1.96 26.36 -47.76
CA LYS A 382 2.92 25.28 -47.49
C LYS A 382 3.12 25.03 -45.99
N THR A 383 2.01 24.97 -45.25
CA THR A 383 2.02 24.77 -43.80
C THR A 383 0.89 23.85 -43.34
N TRP A 384 1.08 23.22 -42.19
CA TRP A 384 0.01 22.48 -41.52
C TRP A 384 -0.90 23.45 -40.76
N ALA A 385 -2.21 23.25 -40.87
CA ALA A 385 -3.23 23.98 -40.13
C ALA A 385 -4.24 23.02 -39.49
N ARG A 386 -4.86 23.46 -38.39
CA ARG A 386 -6.05 22.79 -37.83
C ARG A 386 -7.28 23.38 -38.49
N VAL A 387 -8.20 22.53 -38.89
CA VAL A 387 -9.46 22.94 -39.51
C VAL A 387 -10.59 22.45 -38.64
N ASP A 388 -11.57 23.31 -38.37
CA ASP A 388 -12.81 22.88 -37.72
C ASP A 388 -13.49 21.87 -38.65
N GLU A 389 -13.87 20.68 -38.14
CA GLU A 389 -14.67 19.77 -38.96
C GLU A 389 -15.97 20.48 -39.34
N PRO A 390 -16.39 20.46 -40.62
CA PRO A 390 -17.70 20.95 -40.98
C PRO A 390 -18.73 20.18 -40.15
N GLU A 391 -19.67 20.88 -39.53
CA GLU A 391 -20.79 20.24 -38.85
C GLU A 391 -21.44 19.27 -39.84
N ALA A 392 -21.52 18.00 -39.46
CA ALA A 392 -22.10 16.98 -40.31
C ALA A 392 -23.61 17.25 -40.42
N ASP A 393 -24.05 17.73 -41.58
CA ASP A 393 -25.47 17.81 -41.96
C ASP A 393 -26.13 16.43 -42.06
#